data_AF-B7FTW7-F1
#
_entry.id   AF-B7FTW7-F1
#
_cell.length_a   1.000
_cell.length_b   1.000
_cell.length_c   1.000
_cell.angle_alpha   90.00
_cell.angle_beta   90.00
_cell.angle_gamma   90.00
#
_symmetry.space_group_name_H-M   'P 1'
#
loop_
_entity.id
_entity.type
_entity.pdbx_description
1 polymer ?
#
loop_
_entity_poly.entity_id
_entity_poly.type
_entity_poly.pdbx_seq_one_letter_code
_entity_poly.pdbx_strand_id
1 'polypeptide(L)'
;MSLIIWFSQNDGNRAANAKHLIIVAGHSVAISGHLEDAGRDETDWYLLPYQKNRGLPAAIVGHINTGLNAAEEDEQSLLIFSGGETRASTGPETEGASYYRVADAMNLWPENSSVRARTISEEFATDSFENLMFSICRFQEITGSYPEKVTVVSFTFKKRRFEELHAQALQWPKQSFSYIGVDPEANTGFNLQEAVVGELENAAKPFEIDPYGCHSQVLQEKRRSRNPFKRTPPYELSCPDMKELLSYCGPAIIPKSKVPW
;
A
#
# COMPACT_ATOMS: atom_id res chain seq x y z
N MET A 1 6.86 -8.71 43.11
CA MET A 1 5.76 -8.60 42.14
C MET A 1 6.40 -8.25 40.80
N SER A 2 6.88 -9.26 40.07
CA SER A 2 7.58 -9.04 38.81
C SER A 2 6.55 -8.77 37.72
N LEU A 3 6.62 -7.59 37.10
CA LEU A 3 5.90 -7.28 35.88
C LEU A 3 6.46 -8.19 34.77
N ILE A 4 5.73 -9.25 34.43
CA ILE A 4 5.95 -9.98 33.18
C ILE A 4 5.38 -9.08 32.09
N ILE A 5 6.25 -8.38 31.38
CA ILE A 5 5.89 -7.66 30.16
C ILE A 5 5.68 -8.73 29.08
N TRP A 6 4.42 -8.99 28.76
CA TRP A 6 4.05 -9.85 27.64
C TRP A 6 4.31 -9.10 26.33
N PHE A 7 5.54 -9.15 25.82
CA PHE A 7 5.77 -8.89 24.40
C PHE A 7 5.38 -10.15 23.63
N SER A 8 4.09 -10.30 23.30
CA SER A 8 3.70 -11.12 22.16
C SER A 8 4.01 -10.30 20.90
N GLN A 9 5.29 -10.24 20.53
CA GLN A 9 5.71 -9.71 19.24
C GLN A 9 5.82 -10.91 18.29
N ASN A 10 4.84 -11.02 17.37
CA ASN A 10 4.76 -11.92 16.20
C ASN A 10 5.62 -13.18 16.24
N ASP A 11 5.04 -14.38 16.38
CA ASP A 11 5.69 -15.72 16.23
C ASP A 11 7.22 -15.70 16.08
N GLY A 12 7.93 -15.52 17.20
CA GLY A 12 9.40 -15.53 17.24
C GLY A 12 10.11 -14.25 16.78
N ASN A 13 9.46 -13.08 16.92
CA ASN A 13 10.00 -11.77 16.57
C ASN A 13 10.38 -11.58 15.09
N ARG A 14 9.82 -12.41 14.20
CA ARG A 14 10.23 -12.46 12.79
C ARG A 14 9.96 -11.16 12.04
N ALA A 15 8.80 -10.54 12.29
CA ALA A 15 8.44 -9.26 11.69
C ALA A 15 9.35 -8.12 12.17
N ALA A 16 9.73 -8.11 13.44
CA ALA A 16 10.59 -7.08 14.02
C ALA A 16 12.04 -7.12 13.48
N ASN A 17 12.49 -8.28 12.99
CA ASN A 17 13.82 -8.47 12.41
C ASN A 17 13.87 -8.23 10.89
N ALA A 18 12.76 -7.82 10.28
CA ALA A 18 12.71 -7.55 8.85
C ALA A 18 13.63 -6.37 8.46
N LYS A 19 14.19 -6.45 7.26
CA LYS A 19 15.07 -5.45 6.64
C LYS A 19 14.51 -4.89 5.34
N HIS A 20 13.65 -5.66 4.66
CA HIS A 20 13.07 -5.27 3.38
C HIS A 20 11.57 -5.04 3.53
N LEU A 21 11.04 -4.03 2.85
CA LEU A 21 9.62 -3.72 2.85
C LEU A 21 8.99 -4.14 1.52
N ILE A 22 7.94 -4.96 1.58
CA ILE A 22 7.08 -5.27 0.44
C ILE A 22 5.73 -4.60 0.69
N ILE A 23 5.23 -3.83 -0.28
CA ILE A 23 3.97 -3.10 -0.19
C ILE A 23 3.05 -3.63 -1.27
N VAL A 24 1.86 -4.08 -0.88
CA VAL A 24 0.75 -4.28 -1.81
C VAL A 24 -0.19 -3.08 -1.65
N ALA A 25 -0.22 -2.22 -2.66
CA ALA A 25 -0.98 -0.98 -2.59
C ALA A 25 -2.48 -1.24 -2.86
N GLY A 26 -3.34 -0.78 -1.94
CA GLY A 26 -4.78 -0.97 -1.98
C GLY A 26 -5.47 -0.22 -3.12
N HIS A 27 -6.52 -0.84 -3.67
CA HIS A 27 -7.26 -0.35 -4.84
C HIS A 27 -8.78 -0.40 -4.68
N SER A 28 -9.26 -1.24 -3.76
CA SER A 28 -10.65 -1.54 -3.49
C SER A 28 -10.76 -2.14 -2.09
N VAL A 29 -11.94 -2.08 -1.48
CA VAL A 29 -12.20 -2.71 -0.17
C VAL A 29 -12.99 -4.00 -0.42
N ALA A 30 -12.61 -5.10 0.23
CA ALA A 30 -13.45 -6.30 0.26
C ALA A 30 -14.63 -6.08 1.24
N ILE A 31 -15.86 -6.09 0.72
CA ILE A 31 -17.10 -5.73 1.42
C ILE A 31 -18.00 -6.91 1.78
N SER A 32 -17.75 -8.08 1.21
CA SER A 32 -18.50 -9.30 1.52
C SER A 32 -17.91 -10.01 2.76
N GLY A 33 -18.77 -10.77 3.43
CA GLY A 33 -18.38 -11.72 4.47
C GLY A 33 -18.04 -13.12 3.94
N HIS A 34 -18.40 -13.42 2.69
CA HIS A 34 -18.05 -14.62 1.95
C HIS A 34 -16.98 -14.23 0.94
N LEU A 35 -15.75 -14.69 1.12
CA LEU A 35 -14.58 -14.22 0.36
C LEU A 35 -13.79 -15.37 -0.29
N GLU A 36 -14.33 -16.59 -0.26
CA GLU A 36 -13.70 -17.79 -0.81
C GLU A 36 -13.51 -17.70 -2.34
N ASP A 37 -14.36 -16.92 -3.02
CA ASP A 37 -14.31 -16.65 -4.46
C ASP A 37 -14.07 -15.16 -4.80
N ALA A 38 -13.46 -14.41 -3.89
CA ALA A 38 -13.10 -12.99 -4.07
C ALA A 38 -12.16 -12.74 -5.26
N GLY A 39 -11.55 -13.76 -5.86
CA GLY A 39 -10.82 -13.63 -7.12
C GLY A 39 -11.71 -13.56 -8.37
N ARG A 40 -13.02 -13.78 -8.22
CA ARG A 40 -13.98 -13.92 -9.33
C ARG A 40 -15.24 -13.07 -9.15
N ASP A 41 -15.78 -12.99 -7.94
CA ASP A 41 -17.02 -12.25 -7.69
C ASP A 41 -16.73 -10.75 -7.49
N GLU A 42 -17.29 -9.90 -8.35
CA GLU A 42 -17.19 -8.45 -8.22
C GLU A 42 -18.02 -7.90 -7.04
N THR A 43 -19.00 -8.65 -6.55
CA THR A 43 -19.84 -8.25 -5.42
C THR A 43 -19.11 -8.34 -4.08
N ASP A 44 -17.98 -9.07 -4.03
CA ASP A 44 -17.08 -9.09 -2.89
C ASP A 44 -16.29 -7.80 -2.71
N TRP A 45 -16.23 -6.96 -3.76
CA TRP A 45 -15.41 -5.76 -3.80
C TRP A 45 -16.24 -4.50 -3.99
N TYR A 46 -15.82 -3.42 -3.34
CA TYR A 46 -16.34 -2.10 -3.70
C TYR A 46 -15.71 -1.59 -5.01
N LEU A 47 -16.40 -1.79 -6.13
CA LEU A 47 -15.95 -1.33 -7.45
C LEU A 47 -16.70 -0.09 -7.93
N LEU A 48 -15.95 0.91 -8.39
CA LEU A 48 -16.51 2.06 -9.11
C LEU A 48 -17.09 1.63 -10.47
N PRO A 49 -18.02 2.40 -11.07
CA PRO A 49 -18.67 2.00 -12.32
C PRO A 49 -17.70 1.65 -13.45
N TYR A 50 -16.59 2.40 -13.58
CA TYR A 50 -15.58 2.14 -14.61
C TYR A 50 -14.69 0.92 -14.32
N GLN A 51 -14.72 0.39 -13.09
CA GLN A 51 -13.94 -0.79 -12.65
C GLN A 51 -14.71 -2.10 -12.86
N LYS A 52 -16.02 -2.06 -13.06
CA LYS A 52 -16.86 -3.26 -13.20
C LYS A 52 -16.68 -3.93 -14.55
N ASN A 53 -16.79 -5.26 -14.57
CA ASN A 53 -16.61 -6.14 -15.72
C ASN A 53 -15.26 -5.94 -16.43
N ARG A 54 -14.20 -5.72 -15.64
CA ARG A 54 -12.83 -5.49 -16.15
C ARG A 54 -11.78 -6.37 -15.44
N GLY A 55 -12.21 -7.46 -14.80
CA GLY A 55 -11.30 -8.41 -14.15
C GLY A 55 -10.60 -7.91 -12.89
N LEU A 56 -11.16 -6.90 -12.22
CA LEU A 56 -10.55 -6.30 -11.03
C LEU A 56 -10.40 -7.26 -9.85
N PRO A 57 -11.38 -8.13 -9.52
CA PRO A 57 -11.22 -9.11 -8.44
C PRO A 57 -9.98 -10.00 -8.64
N ALA A 58 -9.82 -10.55 -9.84
CA ALA A 58 -8.67 -11.38 -10.19
C ALA A 58 -7.34 -10.62 -10.09
N ALA A 59 -7.30 -9.36 -10.54
CA ALA A 59 -6.09 -8.54 -10.44
C ALA A 59 -5.75 -8.19 -8.99
N ILE A 60 -6.73 -7.86 -8.15
CA ILE A 60 -6.50 -7.55 -6.73
C ILE A 60 -5.98 -8.79 -5.98
N VAL A 61 -6.61 -9.96 -6.19
CA VAL A 61 -6.10 -11.23 -5.64
C VAL A 61 -4.72 -11.56 -6.22
N GLY A 62 -4.47 -11.23 -7.48
CA GLY A 62 -3.14 -11.31 -8.09
C GLY A 62 -2.09 -10.43 -7.39
N HIS A 63 -2.47 -9.22 -6.94
CA HIS A 63 -1.58 -8.34 -6.17
C HIS A 63 -1.27 -8.97 -4.81
N ILE A 64 -2.28 -9.52 -4.13
CA ILE A 64 -2.13 -10.23 -2.86
C ILE A 64 -1.15 -11.40 -3.04
N ASN A 65 -1.41 -12.33 -3.97
CA ASN A 65 -0.54 -13.48 -4.24
C ASN A 65 0.89 -13.06 -4.61
N THR A 66 1.05 -12.02 -5.42
CA THR A 66 2.39 -11.53 -5.81
C THR A 66 3.15 -10.98 -4.61
N GLY A 67 2.48 -10.27 -3.69
CA GLY A 67 3.07 -9.83 -2.44
C GLY A 67 3.45 -10.99 -1.52
N LEU A 68 2.60 -12.01 -1.41
CA LEU A 68 2.86 -13.22 -0.62
C LEU A 68 4.07 -13.99 -1.17
N ASN A 69 4.13 -14.21 -2.48
CA ASN A 69 5.24 -14.89 -3.14
C ASN A 69 6.55 -14.12 -2.98
N ALA A 70 6.53 -12.80 -3.18
CA ALA A 70 7.71 -11.96 -2.95
C ALA A 70 8.19 -12.02 -1.49
N ALA A 71 7.25 -12.12 -0.54
CA ALA A 71 7.59 -12.25 0.88
C ALA A 71 8.06 -13.66 1.26
N GLU A 72 7.65 -14.68 0.51
CA GLU A 72 8.13 -16.06 0.65
C GLU A 72 9.57 -16.21 0.13
N GLU A 73 9.88 -15.57 -0.99
CA GLU A 73 11.23 -15.54 -1.59
C GLU A 73 12.24 -14.75 -0.74
N ASP A 74 11.76 -13.85 0.13
CA ASP A 74 12.57 -12.97 0.97
C ASP A 74 12.19 -13.10 2.45
N GLU A 75 12.85 -14.01 3.16
CA GLU A 75 12.61 -14.23 4.60
C GLU A 75 12.91 -13.00 5.48
N GLN A 76 13.67 -12.02 4.97
CA GLN A 76 13.98 -10.77 5.67
C GLN A 76 12.96 -9.66 5.35
N SER A 77 11.90 -9.96 4.61
CA SER A 77 10.87 -8.97 4.28
C SER A 77 9.82 -8.79 5.38
N LEU A 78 9.13 -7.65 5.35
CA LEU A 78 7.83 -7.44 5.98
C LEU A 78 6.85 -7.08 4.86
N LEU A 79 5.76 -7.83 4.73
CA LEU A 79 4.69 -7.51 3.80
C LEU A 79 3.68 -6.58 4.47
N ILE A 80 3.38 -5.47 3.81
CA ILE A 80 2.37 -4.51 4.25
C ILE A 80 1.28 -4.41 3.17
N PHE A 81 0.05 -4.80 3.52
CA PHE A 81 -1.14 -4.41 2.76
C PHE A 81 -1.50 -2.98 3.15
N SER A 82 -1.43 -2.03 2.21
CA SER A 82 -1.57 -0.60 2.51
C SER A 82 -2.80 0.03 1.87
N GLY A 83 -3.61 0.69 2.68
CA GLY A 83 -4.75 1.49 2.24
C GLY A 83 -5.76 1.67 3.38
N GLY A 84 -6.29 2.88 3.53
CA GLY A 84 -7.21 3.23 4.61
C GLY A 84 -8.68 3.06 4.26
N GLU A 85 -9.55 3.68 5.07
CA GLU A 85 -11.01 3.65 4.91
C GLU A 85 -11.48 4.59 3.79
N THR A 86 -11.22 4.24 2.52
CA THR A 86 -11.35 5.18 1.40
C THR A 86 -12.79 5.39 0.88
N ARG A 87 -13.79 4.74 1.48
CA ARG A 87 -15.19 4.70 1.00
C ARG A 87 -16.20 4.76 2.14
N ALA A 88 -17.09 5.75 2.12
CA ALA A 88 -18.10 5.92 3.16
C ALA A 88 -19.10 4.75 3.22
N SER A 89 -19.43 4.20 2.04
CA SER A 89 -20.43 3.13 1.88
C SER A 89 -19.94 1.75 2.30
N THR A 90 -18.65 1.58 2.57
CA THR A 90 -18.08 0.29 3.00
C THR A 90 -18.01 0.16 4.52
N GLY A 91 -18.42 1.18 5.28
CA GLY A 91 -18.18 1.24 6.72
C GLY A 91 -16.69 1.44 7.05
N PRO A 92 -16.29 1.24 8.31
CA PRO A 92 -14.91 1.44 8.79
C PRO A 92 -13.97 0.29 8.34
N GLU A 93 -14.09 -0.12 7.08
CA GLU A 93 -13.26 -1.16 6.47
C GLU A 93 -12.13 -0.50 5.68
N THR A 94 -10.91 -0.99 5.87
CA THR A 94 -9.71 -0.43 5.24
C THR A 94 -9.29 -1.23 4.00
N GLU A 95 -8.67 -0.52 3.05
CA GLU A 95 -7.78 -1.04 2.01
C GLU A 95 -7.04 -2.31 2.45
N GLY A 96 -6.08 -2.07 3.36
CA GLY A 96 -5.09 -3.04 3.79
C GLY A 96 -5.63 -4.20 4.62
N ALA A 97 -6.51 -3.95 5.59
CA ALA A 97 -7.04 -5.02 6.44
C ALA A 97 -7.94 -5.97 5.64
N SER A 98 -8.70 -5.45 4.66
CA SER A 98 -9.55 -6.27 3.81
C SER A 98 -8.75 -7.26 2.96
N TYR A 99 -7.55 -6.88 2.51
CA TYR A 99 -6.66 -7.76 1.74
C TYR A 99 -6.12 -8.90 2.60
N TYR A 100 -5.79 -8.63 3.87
CA TYR A 100 -5.40 -9.67 4.82
C TYR A 100 -6.54 -10.68 5.02
N ARG A 101 -7.79 -10.21 5.19
CA ARG A 101 -8.98 -11.06 5.31
C ARG A 101 -9.20 -11.93 4.07
N VAL A 102 -9.00 -11.38 2.87
CA VAL A 102 -9.09 -12.14 1.62
C VAL A 102 -8.02 -13.24 1.57
N ALA A 103 -6.77 -12.93 1.95
CA ALA A 103 -5.70 -13.93 2.01
C ALA A 103 -6.03 -15.09 2.98
N ASP A 104 -6.61 -14.78 4.15
CA ASP A 104 -7.12 -15.78 5.10
C ASP A 104 -8.26 -16.62 4.49
N ALA A 105 -9.32 -15.98 3.98
CA ALA A 105 -10.52 -16.67 3.50
C ALA A 105 -10.26 -17.57 2.29
N MET A 106 -9.38 -17.14 1.39
CA MET A 106 -9.01 -17.89 0.19
C MET A 106 -7.87 -18.89 0.42
N ASN A 107 -7.35 -19.02 1.65
CA ASN A 107 -6.19 -19.87 2.00
C ASN A 107 -4.96 -19.59 1.11
N LEU A 108 -4.62 -18.33 0.89
CA LEU A 108 -3.51 -17.93 0.00
C LEU A 108 -2.14 -17.99 0.67
N TRP A 109 -2.08 -18.11 1.99
CA TRP A 109 -0.81 -18.15 2.72
C TRP A 109 0.01 -19.38 2.31
N PRO A 110 1.30 -19.21 1.96
CA PRO A 110 2.12 -20.35 1.61
C PRO A 110 2.24 -21.35 2.77
N GLU A 111 2.12 -22.65 2.46
CA GLU A 111 2.19 -23.72 3.46
C GLU A 111 3.57 -23.78 4.12
N ASN A 112 3.61 -24.05 5.43
CA ASN A 112 4.85 -24.12 6.22
C ASN A 112 5.73 -22.85 6.17
N SER A 113 5.14 -21.69 5.82
CA SER A 113 5.85 -20.43 5.68
C SER A 113 5.62 -19.47 6.85
N SER A 114 6.56 -18.52 7.02
CA SER A 114 6.46 -17.43 8.01
C SER A 114 5.72 -16.20 7.49
N VAL A 115 5.35 -16.18 6.21
CA VAL A 115 4.80 -14.99 5.52
C VAL A 115 3.60 -14.41 6.25
N ARG A 116 2.64 -15.23 6.69
CA ARG A 116 1.46 -14.74 7.44
C ARG A 116 1.85 -13.97 8.71
N ALA A 117 2.82 -14.49 9.48
CA ALA A 117 3.31 -13.85 10.71
C ALA A 117 4.16 -12.58 10.44
N ARG A 118 4.66 -12.42 9.21
CA ARG A 118 5.39 -11.24 8.71
C ARG A 118 4.54 -10.40 7.74
N THR A 119 3.22 -10.49 7.85
CA THR A 119 2.29 -9.67 7.07
C THR A 119 1.46 -8.81 8.01
N ILE A 120 1.32 -7.53 7.72
CA ILE A 120 0.54 -6.57 8.52
C ILE A 120 -0.23 -5.61 7.61
N SER A 121 -1.13 -4.81 8.20
CA SER A 121 -1.84 -3.73 7.52
C SER A 121 -1.25 -2.34 7.83
N GLU A 122 -1.33 -1.47 6.83
CA GLU A 122 -1.26 -0.01 6.94
C GLU A 122 -2.64 0.54 6.52
N GLU A 123 -3.26 1.36 7.37
CA GLU A 123 -4.71 1.57 7.36
C GLU A 123 -5.15 3.04 7.24
N PHE A 124 -4.24 3.92 6.83
CA PHE A 124 -4.48 5.36 6.75
C PHE A 124 -4.27 5.93 5.37
N ALA A 125 -3.53 5.26 4.49
CA ALA A 125 -3.26 5.79 3.16
C ALA A 125 -4.53 5.99 2.31
N THR A 126 -4.69 7.19 1.78
CA THR A 126 -5.82 7.59 0.92
C THR A 126 -5.43 7.67 -0.56
N ASP A 127 -4.13 7.71 -0.86
CA ASP A 127 -3.58 7.67 -2.20
C ASP A 127 -2.28 6.85 -2.29
N SER A 128 -1.74 6.76 -3.51
CA SER A 128 -0.51 6.00 -3.81
C SER A 128 0.77 6.60 -3.20
N PHE A 129 0.82 7.92 -2.98
CA PHE A 129 1.98 8.54 -2.34
C PHE A 129 1.98 8.17 -0.85
N GLU A 130 0.81 8.27 -0.21
CA GLU A 130 0.61 7.83 1.17
C GLU A 130 0.81 6.32 1.31
N ASN A 131 0.42 5.49 0.34
CA ASN A 131 0.70 4.04 0.41
C ASN A 131 2.20 3.77 0.59
N LEU A 132 3.06 4.50 -0.12
CA LEU A 132 4.50 4.36 0.00
C LEU A 132 5.01 4.96 1.33
N MET A 133 4.70 6.22 1.59
CA MET A 133 5.23 6.96 2.75
C MET A 133 4.77 6.38 4.08
N PHE A 134 3.49 6.03 4.21
CA PHE A 134 2.92 5.47 5.43
C PHE A 134 3.35 4.01 5.64
N SER A 135 3.58 3.23 4.57
CA SER A 135 4.15 1.89 4.73
C SER A 135 5.60 1.94 5.23
N ILE A 136 6.40 2.93 4.83
CA ILE A 136 7.76 3.13 5.38
C ILE A 136 7.68 3.46 6.87
N CYS A 137 6.75 4.33 7.27
CA CYS A 137 6.48 4.62 8.68
C CYS A 137 6.03 3.36 9.44
N ARG A 138 5.06 2.63 8.88
CA ARG A 138 4.51 1.42 9.47
C ARG A 138 5.57 0.32 9.61
N PHE A 139 6.51 0.22 8.68
CA PHE A 139 7.67 -0.66 8.79
C PHE A 139 8.52 -0.28 10.02
N GLN A 140 8.86 1.00 10.17
CA GLN A 140 9.66 1.48 11.30
C GLN A 140 8.97 1.27 12.65
N GLU A 141 7.64 1.38 12.73
CA GLU A 141 6.88 1.05 13.95
C GLU A 141 7.05 -0.41 14.39
N ILE A 142 7.26 -1.32 13.43
CA ILE A 142 7.38 -2.77 13.68
C ILE A 142 8.83 -3.18 13.93
N THR A 143 9.78 -2.63 13.17
CA THR A 143 11.18 -3.07 13.18
C THR A 143 12.10 -2.18 14.00
N GLY A 144 11.68 -0.94 14.28
CA GLY A 144 12.52 0.09 14.87
C GLY A 144 13.56 0.70 13.92
N SER A 145 13.57 0.31 12.64
CA SER A 145 14.50 0.80 11.61
C SER A 145 13.79 1.08 10.29
N TYR A 146 14.42 1.85 9.40
CA TYR A 146 13.91 2.05 8.03
C TYR A 146 14.35 0.91 7.11
N PRO A 147 13.55 0.54 6.08
CA PRO A 147 13.88 -0.61 5.24
C PRO A 147 15.10 -0.34 4.35
N GLU A 148 15.93 -1.36 4.15
CA GLU A 148 17.10 -1.33 3.25
C GLU A 148 16.67 -1.40 1.77
N LYS A 149 15.50 -2.00 1.50
CA LYS A 149 14.89 -2.16 0.18
C LYS A 149 13.37 -2.02 0.26
N VAL A 150 12.76 -1.38 -0.74
CA VAL A 150 11.30 -1.28 -0.91
C VAL A 150 10.89 -1.93 -2.22
N THR A 151 9.91 -2.82 -2.17
CA THR A 151 9.25 -3.42 -3.33
C THR A 151 7.77 -3.07 -3.31
N VAL A 152 7.24 -2.47 -4.36
CA VAL A 152 5.80 -2.17 -4.49
C VAL A 152 5.16 -3.12 -5.50
N VAL A 153 4.03 -3.71 -5.12
CA VAL A 153 3.16 -4.51 -5.97
C VAL A 153 1.88 -3.70 -6.25
N SER A 154 1.61 -3.42 -7.52
CA SER A 154 0.39 -2.75 -7.96
C SER A 154 0.23 -2.90 -9.49
N PHE A 155 -0.72 -2.19 -10.10
CA PHE A 155 -0.93 -2.20 -11.56
C PHE A 155 0.27 -1.67 -12.33
N THR A 156 0.57 -2.24 -13.50
CA THR A 156 1.75 -1.85 -14.30
C THR A 156 1.69 -0.39 -14.72
N PHE A 157 0.50 0.11 -15.05
CA PHE A 157 0.30 1.49 -15.48
C PHE A 157 0.62 2.55 -14.39
N LYS A 158 0.81 2.17 -13.13
CA LYS A 158 1.22 3.08 -12.04
C LYS A 158 2.73 3.09 -11.78
N LYS A 159 3.49 2.20 -12.43
CA LYS A 159 4.93 1.99 -12.18
C LYS A 159 5.72 3.29 -12.21
N ARG A 160 5.57 4.07 -13.28
CA ARG A 160 6.24 5.36 -13.45
C ARG A 160 6.00 6.29 -12.27
N ARG A 161 4.75 6.43 -11.84
CA ARG A 161 4.40 7.34 -10.74
C ARG A 161 5.00 6.89 -9.40
N PHE A 162 5.11 5.58 -9.15
CA PHE A 162 5.80 5.10 -7.95
C PHE A 162 7.32 5.29 -8.04
N GLU A 163 7.95 4.88 -9.13
CA GLU A 163 9.41 4.87 -9.28
C GLU A 163 10.02 6.26 -9.52
N GLU A 164 9.39 7.07 -10.37
CA GLU A 164 9.95 8.33 -10.84
C GLU A 164 9.36 9.55 -10.13
N LEU A 165 8.17 9.44 -9.52
CA LEU A 165 7.55 10.57 -8.82
C LEU A 165 7.57 10.37 -7.31
N HIS A 166 6.91 9.34 -6.79
CA HIS A 166 6.76 9.14 -5.34
C HIS A 166 8.08 8.80 -4.66
N ALA A 167 8.81 7.79 -5.15
CA ALA A 167 10.11 7.42 -4.60
C ALA A 167 11.09 8.59 -4.67
N GLN A 168 11.08 9.36 -5.76
CA GLN A 168 11.89 10.57 -5.91
C GLN A 168 11.48 11.68 -4.91
N ALA A 169 10.19 11.93 -4.72
CA ALA A 169 9.67 12.90 -3.76
C ALA A 169 10.06 12.56 -2.32
N LEU A 170 10.14 11.27 -2.00
CA LEU A 170 10.65 10.81 -0.71
C LEU A 170 12.18 10.82 -0.64
N GLN A 171 12.93 11.03 -1.73
CA GLN A 171 14.40 10.85 -1.80
C GLN A 171 14.85 9.38 -1.61
N TRP A 172 13.98 8.41 -1.93
CA TRP A 172 14.30 6.98 -1.81
C TRP A 172 15.36 6.57 -2.85
N PRO A 173 16.40 5.80 -2.48
CA PRO A 173 17.47 5.45 -3.42
C PRO A 173 16.94 4.53 -4.53
N LYS A 174 17.18 4.89 -5.79
CA LYS A 174 16.68 4.15 -6.97
C LYS A 174 17.13 2.68 -6.98
N GLN A 175 18.35 2.41 -6.52
CA GLN A 175 18.91 1.05 -6.42
C GLN A 175 18.23 0.18 -5.35
N SER A 176 17.54 0.81 -4.39
CA SER A 176 16.83 0.16 -3.28
C SER A 176 15.31 0.20 -3.47
N PHE A 177 14.84 0.47 -4.69
CA PHE A 177 13.43 0.47 -5.04
C PHE A 177 13.15 -0.56 -6.14
N SER A 178 12.06 -1.30 -6.02
CA SER A 178 11.60 -2.27 -7.01
C SER A 178 10.10 -2.18 -7.17
N TYR A 179 9.61 -2.50 -8.36
CA TYR A 179 8.19 -2.46 -8.67
C TYR A 179 7.77 -3.72 -9.45
N ILE A 180 6.74 -4.41 -8.96
CA ILE A 180 6.14 -5.56 -9.62
C ILE A 180 4.74 -5.16 -10.11
N GLY A 181 4.59 -5.17 -11.44
CA GLY A 181 3.33 -4.84 -12.11
C GLY A 181 2.46 -6.08 -12.29
N VAL A 182 1.19 -5.99 -11.93
CA VAL A 182 0.20 -7.06 -12.12
C VAL A 182 -1.09 -6.45 -12.65
N ASP A 183 -1.52 -6.90 -13.82
CA ASP A 183 -2.70 -6.39 -14.51
C ASP A 183 -3.73 -7.53 -14.71
N PRO A 184 -5.02 -7.20 -14.94
CA PRO A 184 -6.01 -8.19 -15.35
C PRO A 184 -5.61 -8.86 -16.67
N GLU A 185 -6.05 -10.10 -16.88
CA GLU A 185 -5.87 -10.78 -18.17
C GLU A 185 -6.55 -10.00 -19.31
N ALA A 186 -5.97 -10.05 -20.52
CA ALA A 186 -6.47 -9.30 -21.68
C ALA A 186 -7.90 -9.68 -22.12
N ASN A 187 -8.38 -10.88 -21.75
CA ASN A 187 -9.73 -11.37 -22.03
C ASN A 187 -10.81 -10.79 -21.11
N THR A 188 -10.43 -10.08 -20.03
CA THR A 188 -11.38 -9.59 -19.01
C THR A 188 -12.08 -8.29 -19.38
N GLY A 189 -11.80 -7.71 -20.55
CA GLY A 189 -12.29 -6.39 -20.95
C GLY A 189 -11.48 -5.22 -20.36
N PHE A 190 -10.42 -5.50 -19.60
CA PHE A 190 -9.48 -4.48 -19.16
C PHE A 190 -8.71 -3.88 -20.34
N ASN A 191 -8.70 -2.55 -20.44
CA ASN A 191 -7.96 -1.82 -21.47
C ASN A 191 -6.77 -1.11 -20.83
N LEU A 192 -5.58 -1.70 -20.99
CA LEU A 192 -4.34 -1.13 -20.44
C LEU A 192 -4.01 0.24 -21.03
N GLN A 193 -4.29 0.49 -22.32
CA GLN A 193 -4.00 1.78 -22.94
C GLN A 193 -4.88 2.89 -22.36
N GLU A 194 -6.18 2.63 -22.19
CA GLU A 194 -7.12 3.54 -21.51
C GLU A 194 -6.67 3.81 -20.07
N ALA A 195 -6.26 2.77 -19.34
CA ALA A 195 -5.76 2.90 -17.97
C ALA A 195 -4.48 3.73 -17.88
N VAL A 196 -3.54 3.57 -18.83
CA VAL A 196 -2.31 4.38 -18.91
C VAL A 196 -2.62 5.85 -19.16
N VAL A 197 -3.51 6.16 -20.11
CA VAL A 197 -3.91 7.55 -20.37
C VAL A 197 -4.63 8.15 -19.15
N GLY A 198 -5.56 7.39 -18.56
CA GLY A 198 -6.26 7.81 -17.35
C GLY A 198 -5.33 8.04 -16.17
N GLU A 199 -4.30 7.21 -15.99
CA GLU A 199 -3.28 7.38 -14.95
C GLU A 199 -2.43 8.62 -15.18
N LEU A 200 -1.99 8.86 -16.42
CA LEU A 200 -1.16 10.00 -16.77
C LEU A 200 -1.88 11.32 -16.46
N GLU A 201 -3.11 11.46 -16.95
CA GLU A 201 -3.88 12.70 -16.82
C GLU A 201 -4.38 12.96 -15.40
N ASN A 202 -4.92 11.93 -14.73
CA ASN A 202 -5.61 12.11 -13.45
C ASN A 202 -4.71 11.88 -12.23
N ALA A 203 -3.45 11.49 -12.44
CA ALA A 203 -2.56 11.13 -11.35
C ALA A 203 -1.11 11.57 -11.58
N ALA A 204 -0.42 11.09 -12.61
CA ALA A 204 1.00 11.39 -12.79
C ALA A 204 1.25 12.89 -13.00
N LYS A 205 0.56 13.54 -13.95
CA LYS A 205 0.68 14.99 -14.19
C LYS A 205 0.41 15.84 -12.94
N PRO A 206 -0.65 15.61 -12.15
CA PRO A 206 -0.83 16.28 -10.86
C PRO A 206 0.37 16.14 -9.90
N PHE A 207 0.95 14.94 -9.78
CA PHE A 207 2.09 14.71 -8.89
C PHE A 207 3.42 15.26 -9.45
N GLU A 208 3.56 15.48 -10.76
CA GLU A 208 4.74 16.14 -11.34
C GLU A 208 4.88 17.60 -10.89
N ILE A 209 3.75 18.30 -10.72
CA ILE A 209 3.72 19.70 -10.29
C ILE A 209 3.50 19.88 -8.79
N ASP A 210 3.02 18.83 -8.12
CA ASP A 210 2.76 18.81 -6.68
C ASP A 210 3.22 17.46 -6.09
N PRO A 211 4.53 17.26 -5.90
CA PRO A 211 5.11 15.96 -5.53
C PRO A 211 4.61 15.39 -4.21
N TYR A 212 4.10 16.25 -3.32
CA TYR A 212 3.60 15.89 -2.00
C TYR A 212 2.06 15.90 -1.92
N GLY A 213 1.37 16.31 -3.00
CA GLY A 213 -0.09 16.38 -3.08
C GLY A 213 -0.72 17.45 -2.17
N CYS A 214 0.02 18.52 -1.85
CA CYS A 214 -0.40 19.53 -0.89
C CYS A 214 -1.10 20.74 -1.49
N HIS A 215 -1.00 20.99 -2.80
CA HIS A 215 -1.43 22.25 -3.43
C HIS A 215 -2.42 22.05 -4.58
N SER A 216 -2.35 20.91 -5.25
CA SER A 216 -3.21 20.59 -6.37
C SER A 216 -4.63 20.27 -5.88
N GLN A 217 -5.62 21.04 -6.34
CA GLN A 217 -7.01 20.87 -5.95
C GLN A 217 -7.49 19.43 -6.20
N VAL A 218 -7.14 18.83 -7.34
CA VAL A 218 -7.52 17.45 -7.67
C VAL A 218 -6.94 16.42 -6.68
N LEU A 219 -5.71 16.62 -6.20
CA LEU A 219 -5.08 15.72 -5.22
C LEU A 219 -5.67 15.92 -3.83
N GLN A 220 -5.86 17.17 -3.40
CA GLN A 220 -6.49 17.49 -2.12
C GLN A 220 -7.94 16.97 -2.04
N GLU A 221 -8.73 17.17 -3.09
CA GLU A 221 -10.11 16.65 -3.17
C GLU A 221 -10.13 15.12 -3.18
N LYS A 222 -9.18 14.49 -3.87
CA LYS A 222 -9.02 13.04 -3.85
C LYS A 222 -8.71 12.52 -2.45
N ARG A 223 -7.76 13.11 -1.71
CA ARG A 223 -7.48 12.72 -0.31
C ARG A 223 -8.69 12.96 0.60
N ARG A 224 -9.31 14.14 0.50
CA ARG A 224 -10.48 14.51 1.33
C ARG A 224 -11.68 13.60 1.08
N SER A 225 -11.97 13.25 -0.18
CA SER A 225 -13.07 12.33 -0.53
C SER A 225 -12.78 10.88 -0.13
N ARG A 226 -11.51 10.51 0.05
CA ARG A 226 -11.05 9.20 0.50
C ARG A 226 -10.72 9.13 1.99
N ASN A 227 -11.15 10.12 2.77
CA ASN A 227 -11.15 10.06 4.23
C ASN A 227 -12.53 10.39 4.82
N PRO A 228 -13.60 9.65 4.43
CA PRO A 228 -14.97 9.91 4.88
C PRO A 228 -15.15 9.79 6.40
N PHE A 229 -14.33 9.00 7.08
CA PHE A 229 -14.38 8.80 8.53
C PHE A 229 -13.45 9.74 9.32
N LYS A 230 -12.77 10.67 8.62
CA LYS A 230 -11.90 11.71 9.22
C LYS A 230 -10.82 11.14 10.13
N ARG A 231 -10.20 10.03 9.72
CA ARG A 231 -9.06 9.43 10.41
C ARG A 231 -7.82 10.32 10.28
N THR A 232 -6.98 10.32 11.30
CA THR A 232 -5.68 10.99 11.30
C THR A 232 -4.58 9.94 11.44
N PRO A 233 -3.61 9.86 10.52
CA PRO A 233 -2.49 8.92 10.65
C PRO A 233 -1.63 9.25 11.88
N PRO A 234 -1.13 8.24 12.61
CA PRO A 234 -0.35 8.46 13.83
C PRO A 234 1.13 8.79 13.58
N TYR A 235 1.57 8.76 12.31
CA TYR A 235 2.99 8.69 11.94
C TYR A 235 3.84 9.91 12.34
N GLU A 236 3.24 11.09 12.53
CA GLU A 236 3.98 12.23 13.10
C GLU A 236 4.47 11.98 14.53
N LEU A 237 3.79 11.11 15.28
CA LEU A 237 4.14 10.73 16.64
C LEU A 237 4.98 9.46 16.67
N SER A 238 4.62 8.45 15.85
CA SER A 238 5.27 7.14 15.89
C SER A 238 6.52 7.03 15.02
N CYS A 239 6.72 7.92 14.03
CA CYS A 239 7.89 7.95 13.15
C CYS A 239 8.60 9.31 13.19
N PRO A 240 9.20 9.69 14.32
CA PRO A 240 9.72 11.05 14.56
C PRO A 240 10.82 11.47 13.57
N ASP A 241 11.65 10.54 13.09
CA ASP A 241 12.72 10.88 12.14
C ASP A 241 12.18 11.24 10.75
N MET A 242 10.93 10.87 10.44
CA MET A 242 10.22 11.28 9.23
C MET A 242 9.33 12.52 9.43
N LYS A 243 9.32 13.15 10.61
CA LYS A 243 8.42 14.28 10.92
C LYS A 243 8.52 15.43 9.92
N GLU A 244 9.73 15.80 9.53
CA GLU A 244 9.93 16.85 8.52
C GLU A 244 9.38 16.45 7.16
N LEU A 245 9.55 15.18 6.75
CA LEU A 245 9.04 14.65 5.49
C LEU A 245 7.52 14.53 5.48
N LEU A 246 6.92 14.02 6.56
CA LEU A 246 5.47 13.85 6.71
C LEU A 246 4.70 15.17 6.62
N SER A 247 5.31 16.27 7.07
CA SER A 247 4.74 17.62 7.02
C SER A 247 5.25 18.46 5.84
N TYR A 248 6.08 17.89 4.96
CA TYR A 248 6.69 18.63 3.87
C TYR A 248 5.68 18.88 2.74
N CYS A 249 5.47 20.15 2.43
CA CYS A 249 4.59 20.62 1.36
C CYS A 249 5.29 21.66 0.47
N GLY A 250 6.62 21.56 0.30
CA GLY A 250 7.37 22.47 -0.55
C GLY A 250 7.21 22.16 -2.05
N PRO A 251 7.36 23.16 -2.95
CA PRO A 251 7.31 22.93 -4.40
C PRO A 251 8.56 22.23 -4.93
N ALA A 252 9.68 22.28 -4.20
CA ALA A 252 10.91 21.55 -4.52
C ALA A 252 10.96 20.24 -3.73
N ILE A 253 11.68 19.24 -4.23
CA ILE A 253 11.94 18.01 -3.47
C ILE A 253 12.66 18.34 -2.17
N ILE A 254 12.22 17.73 -1.07
CA ILE A 254 12.85 17.86 0.24
C ILE A 254 14.37 17.61 0.17
N PRO A 255 15.20 18.39 0.89
CA PRO A 255 16.63 18.13 1.00
C PRO A 255 16.93 16.73 1.54
N LYS A 256 17.94 16.06 0.96
CA LYS A 256 18.40 14.72 1.39
C LYS A 256 18.81 14.67 2.88
N SER A 257 19.31 15.77 3.44
CA SER A 257 19.66 15.87 4.86
C SER A 257 18.46 15.83 5.82
N LYS A 258 17.23 15.89 5.31
CA LYS A 258 15.98 15.88 6.09
C LYS A 258 15.19 14.58 5.96
N VAL A 259 15.78 13.55 5.35
CA VAL A 259 15.20 12.21 5.29
C VAL A 259 16.14 11.21 5.99
N PRO A 260 15.62 10.16 6.63
CA PRO A 260 16.43 9.29 7.51
C PRO A 260 17.25 8.20 6.81
N TRP A 261 17.24 8.16 5.47
CA TRP A 261 18.00 7.21 4.64
C TRP A 261 18.88 7.95 3.63
#